data_AF-A0A7C6NH25-F1
#
_entry.id   AF-A0A7C6NH25-F1
#
_cell.length_a   1.000
_cell.length_b   1.000
_cell.length_c   1.000
_cell.angle_alpha   90.00
_cell.angle_beta   90.00
_cell.angle_gamma   90.00
#
_symmetry.space_group_name_H-M   'P 1'
#
loop_
_entity.id
_entity.type
_entity.pdbx_description
1 polymer ?
#
loop_
_entity_poly.entity_id
_entity_poly.type
_entity_poly.pdbx_seq_one_letter_code
_entity_poly.pdbx_strand_id
1 'polypeptide(L)'
;MVKACDSVCWPQGSVHGYKVAEDVGPAQALFWVSPAGELSTLFKELHNIKDPAEVVRLSQVRDIFFAQPEQVPGFFEAIEA
;
A
#
# COMPACT_ATOMS: atom_id res chain seq x y z
N MET A 1 4.30 -12.37 -9.91
CA MET A 1 2.86 -12.45 -9.59
C MET A 1 2.68 -13.36 -8.40
N VAL A 2 1.95 -12.90 -7.39
CA VAL A 2 1.65 -13.62 -6.14
C VAL A 2 0.31 -14.33 -6.35
N LYS A 3 0.20 -15.61 -5.99
CA LYS A 3 -1.03 -16.39 -6.14
C LYS A 3 -1.74 -16.55 -4.79
N ALA A 4 -2.95 -17.10 -4.83
CA ALA A 4 -3.69 -17.42 -3.61
C ALA A 4 -2.83 -18.29 -2.67
N CYS A 5 -2.83 -17.92 -1.38
CA CYS A 5 -2.04 -18.53 -0.31
C CYS A 5 -0.51 -18.31 -0.37
N ASP A 6 0.01 -17.58 -1.35
CA ASP A 6 1.40 -17.11 -1.30
C ASP A 6 1.55 -15.99 -0.26
N SER A 7 2.72 -15.90 0.37
CA SER A 7 3.06 -14.81 1.27
C SER A 7 4.19 -13.95 0.72
N VAL A 8 4.14 -12.66 1.02
CA VAL A 8 5.17 -11.68 0.68
C VAL A 8 5.59 -10.98 1.96
N CYS A 9 6.90 -10.78 2.12
CA CYS A 9 7.47 -10.03 3.24
C CYS A 9 8.06 -8.72 2.72
N TRP A 10 7.68 -7.60 3.33
CA TRP A 10 8.25 -6.28 3.04
C TRP A 10 9.01 -5.76 4.26
N PRO A 11 10.35 -5.69 4.21
CA PRO A 11 11.15 -5.14 5.29
C PRO A 11 10.84 -3.66 5.54
N GLN A 12 10.93 -3.23 6.80
CA GLN A 12 10.84 -1.82 7.17
C GLN A 12 11.86 -0.98 6.37
N GLY A 13 11.44 0.18 5.88
CA GLY A 13 12.28 1.09 5.10
C GLY A 13 12.42 0.72 3.62
N SER A 14 11.86 -0.41 3.18
CA SER A 14 11.73 -0.70 1.75
C SER A 14 10.51 -0.01 1.15
N VAL A 15 10.63 0.49 -0.08
CA VAL A 15 9.46 0.97 -0.84
C VAL A 15 8.68 -0.23 -1.33
N HIS A 16 7.39 -0.29 -1.01
CA HIS A 16 6.53 -1.40 -1.39
C HIS A 16 5.09 -0.95 -1.63
N GLY A 17 4.39 -1.74 -2.44
CA GLY A 17 2.99 -1.56 -2.80
C GLY A 17 2.50 -2.77 -3.58
N TYR A 18 1.18 -2.94 -3.66
CA TYR A 18 0.57 -4.00 -4.45
C TYR A 18 -0.70 -3.49 -5.11
N LYS A 19 -1.07 -4.14 -6.21
CA LYS A 19 -2.38 -4.02 -6.84
C LYS A 19 -2.98 -5.40 -7.01
N VAL A 20 -4.30 -5.47 -6.94
CA VAL A 20 -5.04 -6.67 -7.33
C VAL A 20 -5.12 -6.67 -8.86
N ALA A 21 -4.75 -7.78 -9.50
CA ALA A 21 -4.81 -7.92 -10.96
C ALA A 21 -6.28 -7.86 -11.43
N GLU A 22 -6.51 -7.19 -12.56
CA GLU A 22 -7.86 -6.85 -13.04
C GLU A 22 -8.73 -8.08 -13.36
N ASP A 23 -8.10 -9.19 -13.77
CA ASP A 23 -8.75 -10.43 -14.20
C ASP A 23 -9.15 -11.39 -13.06
N VAL A 24 -8.70 -11.13 -11.83
CA VAL A 24 -8.88 -12.03 -10.68
C VAL A 24 -10.22 -11.80 -9.96
N GLY A 25 -10.92 -10.70 -10.23
CA GLY A 25 -12.11 -10.30 -9.47
C GLY A 25 -11.78 -9.91 -8.02
N PRO A 26 -12.77 -9.88 -7.11
CA PRO A 26 -12.51 -9.51 -5.71
C PRO A 26 -11.49 -10.43 -5.04
N ALA A 27 -10.36 -9.86 -4.59
CA ALA A 27 -9.32 -10.57 -3.87
C ALA A 27 -9.33 -10.22 -2.37
N GLN A 28 -8.95 -11.19 -1.54
CA GLN A 28 -8.75 -11.00 -0.10
C GLN A 28 -7.29 -11.27 0.25
N ALA A 29 -6.73 -10.44 1.13
CA ALA A 29 -5.38 -10.60 1.65
C ALA A 29 -5.36 -10.37 3.15
N LEU A 30 -4.46 -11.06 3.85
CA LEU A 30 -4.13 -10.77 5.24
C LEU A 30 -2.91 -9.84 5.26
N PHE A 31 -3.04 -8.72 5.94
CA PHE A 31 -1.95 -7.76 6.14
C PHE A 31 -1.61 -7.68 7.62
N TRP A 32 -0.34 -7.88 7.95
CA TRP A 32 0.19 -7.75 9.31
C TRP A 32 1.55 -7.06 9.30
N VAL A 33 1.86 -6.34 10.38
CA VAL A 33 3.11 -5.60 10.56
C VAL A 33 3.57 -5.66 12.00
N SER A 34 4.88 -5.54 12.24
CA SER A 34 5.46 -5.37 13.57
C SER A 34 6.79 -4.61 13.48
N PRO A 35 7.03 -3.59 14.31
CA PRO A 35 6.07 -2.93 15.19
C PRO A 35 4.99 -2.17 14.39
N ALA A 36 3.75 -2.10 14.90
CA ALA A 36 2.62 -1.55 14.14
C ALA A 36 2.49 -0.01 14.20
N GLY A 37 3.11 0.64 15.19
CA GLY A 37 3.02 2.09 15.38
C GLY A 37 1.57 2.60 15.37
N GLU A 38 1.33 3.72 14.66
CA GLU A 38 0.03 4.37 14.53
C GLU A 38 -0.83 3.86 13.35
N LEU A 39 -0.47 2.72 12.76
CA LEU A 39 -1.13 2.25 11.52
C LEU A 39 -2.62 1.97 11.70
N SER A 40 -3.03 1.51 12.89
CA SER A 40 -4.46 1.31 13.19
C SER A 40 -5.24 2.63 13.29
N THR A 41 -4.60 3.71 13.76
CA THR A 41 -5.16 5.06 13.78
C THR A 41 -5.31 5.57 12.35
N LEU A 42 -4.26 5.42 11.53
CA LEU A 42 -4.28 5.81 10.12
C LEU A 42 -5.45 5.15 9.37
N PHE A 43 -5.64 3.83 9.51
CA PHE A 43 -6.74 3.15 8.80
C PHE A 43 -8.14 3.66 9.19
N LYS A 44 -8.34 4.07 10.45
CA LYS A 44 -9.60 4.69 10.88
C LYS A 44 -9.80 6.07 10.28
N GLU A 45 -8.73 6.86 10.20
CA GLU A 45 -8.75 8.22 9.64
C GLU A 45 -8.97 8.21 8.12
N LEU A 46 -8.32 7.29 7.40
CA LEU A 46 -8.45 7.17 5.95
C LEU A 46 -9.82 6.62 5.50
N HIS A 47 -10.59 6.03 6.41
CA HIS A 47 -11.87 5.43 6.07
C HIS A 47 -12.83 6.48 5.45
N ASN A 48 -13.34 6.19 4.25
CA ASN A 48 -14.21 7.05 3.45
C ASN A 48 -13.60 8.37 2.95
N ILE A 49 -12.30 8.61 3.11
CA ILE A 49 -11.63 9.74 2.46
C ILE A 49 -11.55 9.48 0.95
N LYS A 50 -11.94 10.48 0.16
CA LYS A 50 -11.90 10.42 -1.32
C LYS A 50 -10.84 11.32 -1.94
N ASP A 51 -10.36 12.31 -1.20
CA ASP A 51 -9.34 13.25 -1.68
C ASP A 51 -7.94 12.62 -1.54
N PRO A 52 -7.24 12.32 -2.65
CA PRO A 52 -5.90 11.75 -2.59
C PRO A 52 -4.89 12.64 -1.88
N ALA A 53 -5.03 13.98 -1.98
CA ALA A 53 -4.11 14.90 -1.30
C ALA A 53 -4.21 14.78 0.22
N GLU A 54 -5.43 14.61 0.73
CA GLU A 54 -5.67 14.40 2.15
C GLU A 54 -5.16 13.04 2.64
N VAL A 55 -5.30 11.98 1.82
CA VAL A 55 -4.73 10.66 2.12
C VAL A 55 -3.22 10.75 2.30
N VAL A 56 -2.52 11.43 1.38
CA VAL A 56 -1.06 11.62 1.44
C VAL A 56 -0.67 12.43 2.69
N ARG A 57 -1.39 13.52 2.98
CA ARG A 57 -1.11 14.38 4.15
C ARG A 57 -1.28 13.63 5.47
N LEU A 58 -2.37 12.89 5.65
CA LEU A 58 -2.63 12.12 6.88
C LEU A 58 -1.64 10.98 7.05
N SER A 59 -1.29 10.29 5.96
CA SER A 59 -0.31 9.20 5.99
C SER A 59 1.06 9.68 6.49
N GLN A 60 1.51 10.86 6.05
CA GLN A 60 2.78 11.44 6.48
C GLN A 60 2.82 11.74 7.98
N VAL A 61 1.70 12.15 8.59
CA VAL A 61 1.58 12.38 10.04
C VAL A 61 1.67 11.07 10.85
N ARG A 62 1.49 9.92 10.20
CA ARG A 62 1.49 8.57 10.80
C ARG A 62 2.68 7.73 10.33
N ASP A 63 3.79 8.37 9.99
CA ASP A 63 5.06 7.76 9.55
C ASP A 63 4.97 6.94 8.24
N ILE A 64 3.96 7.19 7.40
CA ILE A 64 3.81 6.58 6.08
C ILE A 64 4.08 7.61 4.98
N PHE A 65 5.11 7.35 4.17
CA PHE A 65 5.55 8.24 3.09
C PHE A 65 5.31 7.57 1.74
N PHE A 66 4.47 8.16 0.90
CA PHE A 66 4.29 7.71 -0.47
C PHE A 66 5.51 8.07 -1.32
N ALA A 67 6.03 7.09 -2.04
CA ALA A 67 7.05 7.32 -3.05
C ALA A 67 6.43 8.03 -4.27
N GLN A 68 7.20 8.90 -4.91
CA GLN A 68 6.85 9.41 -6.23
C GLN A 68 7.02 8.30 -7.27
N PRO A 69 6.17 8.24 -8.31
CA PRO A 69 6.28 7.25 -9.39
C PRO A 69 7.70 7.08 -9.94
N GLU A 70 8.42 8.19 -10.14
CA GLU A 70 9.77 8.21 -10.72
C GLU A 70 10.83 7.61 -9.79
N GLN A 71 10.53 7.49 -8.49
CA GLN A 71 11.43 6.89 -7.50
C GLN A 71 11.32 5.36 -7.45
N VAL A 72 10.31 4.78 -8.12
CA VAL A 72 10.01 3.36 -8.08
C VAL A 72 10.33 2.73 -9.45
N PRO A 73 11.41 1.94 -9.56
CA PRO A 73 11.75 1.26 -10.81
C PRO A 73 10.59 0.39 -11.30
N GLY A 74 10.20 0.57 -12.57
CA GLY A 74 9.14 -0.23 -13.18
C GLY A 74 7.71 0.19 -12.79
N PHE A 75 7.51 1.35 -12.13
CA PHE A 75 6.19 1.76 -11.65
C PHE A 75 5.17 1.94 -12.76
N PHE A 76 5.53 2.64 -13.84
CA PHE A 76 4.61 2.92 -14.94
C PHE A 76 4.21 1.63 -15.66
N GLU A 77 5.15 0.72 -15.86
CA GLU A 77 4.91 -0.61 -16.40
C GLU A 77 4.02 -1.43 -15.46
N ALA A 78 4.23 -1.31 -14.15
CA ALA A 78 3.47 -2.05 -13.15
C ALA A 78 2.03 -1.55 -13.01
N ILE A 79 1.71 -0.28 -13.28
CA ILE A 79 0.33 0.22 -13.22
C ILE A 79 -0.46 -0.08 -14.49
N GLU A 80 0.20 -0.21 -15.65
CA GLU A 80 -0.43 -0.53 -16.94
C GLU A 80 -0.71 -2.04 -17.13
N ALA A 81 -0.04 -2.91 -16.37
CA ALA A 81 -0.11 -4.38 -16.51
C ALA A 81 -1.36 -5.06 -15.94
#